data_AF-A0A098QVE1-F1
#
_entry.id   AF-A0A098QVE1-F1
#
_cell.length_a   1.000
_cell.length_b   1.000
_cell.length_c   1.000
_cell.angle_alpha   90.00
_cell.angle_beta   90.00
_cell.angle_gamma   90.00
#
_symmetry.space_group_name_H-M   'P 1'
#
loop_
_entity.id
_entity.type
_entity.pdbx_description
1 polymer ?
#
loop_
_entity_poly.entity_id
_entity_poly.type
_entity_poly.pdbx_seq_one_letter_code
_entity_poly.pdbx_strand_id
1 'polypeptide(L)'
;MQIIEGDQGVWGIPADANNPEFGSLIQDIKAVHPEYFENGFLYTLEGDDISHLYYDHGRTLTAFSKVYLDTHDEGLLPFIERGANWILDKPAVHNVNYNSAVIEGLSFAYRVTQTKDYLDKAVNMTQEAVISQSNDNGSFGNAHNQEAWYHGFIVSGLVALKQALPASHEFNPVLEFHLSNAITYLEESTDQGSPYAFQWPGINARVWSEIENLSAIGKWPALNSNQMDAYANCLYQTVHGEVNPNLETGFHRQKALYHFIQIGNALANHP
;
A
#
# COMPACT_ATOMS: atom_id res chain seq x y z
N MET A 1 -19.64 6.41 -12.92
CA MET A 1 -19.67 5.88 -11.54
C MET A 1 -19.39 7.07 -10.64
N GLN A 2 -20.37 7.55 -9.86
CA GLN A 2 -20.06 8.58 -8.86
C GLN A 2 -19.22 7.89 -7.79
N ILE A 3 -17.93 8.18 -7.77
CA ILE A 3 -17.06 7.77 -6.67
C ILE A 3 -17.41 8.74 -5.54
N ILE A 4 -18.35 8.33 -4.70
CA ILE A 4 -18.81 9.11 -3.53
C ILE A 4 -17.77 9.05 -2.40
N GLU A 5 -16.75 8.21 -2.54
CA GLU A 5 -15.57 8.19 -1.67
C GLU A 5 -14.61 9.34 -2.04
N GLY A 6 -14.23 10.17 -1.06
CA GLY A 6 -13.17 11.17 -1.24
C GLY A 6 -13.64 12.62 -1.48
N ASP A 7 -14.92 12.95 -1.33
CA ASP A 7 -15.34 14.37 -1.25
C ASP A 7 -14.71 15.05 -0.02
N GLN A 8 -14.60 14.32 1.08
CA GLN A 8 -13.87 14.74 2.29
C GLN A 8 -12.35 14.48 2.21
N GLY A 9 -11.86 13.97 1.07
CA GLY A 9 -10.46 13.58 0.90
C GLY A 9 -10.05 12.30 1.63
N VAL A 10 -11.00 11.49 2.14
CA VAL A 10 -10.72 10.21 2.79
C VAL A 10 -11.35 9.06 2.03
N TRP A 11 -10.59 7.99 1.83
CA TRP A 11 -11.12 6.68 1.45
C TRP A 11 -11.16 5.80 2.70
N GLY A 12 -12.38 5.62 3.21
CA GLY A 12 -12.65 4.97 4.48
C GLY A 12 -12.79 3.46 4.41
N ILE A 13 -13.08 2.85 5.56
CA ILE A 13 -13.35 1.41 5.66
C ILE A 13 -14.82 1.16 5.32
N PRO A 14 -15.18 0.17 4.48
CA PRO A 14 -16.59 -0.18 4.25
C PRO A 14 -17.28 -0.50 5.58
N ALA A 15 -18.46 0.09 5.82
CA ALA A 15 -19.26 -0.08 7.04
C ALA A 15 -20.00 -1.43 7.07
N ASP A 16 -19.29 -2.50 6.75
CA ASP A 16 -19.78 -3.88 6.78
C ASP A 16 -19.51 -4.51 8.14
N ALA A 17 -20.56 -4.67 8.93
CA ALA A 17 -20.53 -5.33 10.22
C ALA A 17 -20.11 -6.82 10.15
N ASN A 18 -20.14 -7.42 8.96
CA ASN A 18 -19.68 -8.80 8.71
C ASN A 18 -18.23 -8.86 8.18
N ASN A 19 -17.54 -7.72 8.09
CA ASN A 19 -16.13 -7.71 7.74
C ASN A 19 -15.33 -8.53 8.77
N PRO A 20 -14.54 -9.53 8.36
CA PRO A 20 -13.82 -10.39 9.31
C PRO A 20 -12.68 -9.68 10.06
N GLU A 21 -12.16 -8.57 9.52
CA GLU A 21 -11.08 -7.79 10.12
C GLU A 21 -11.63 -6.61 10.93
N PHE A 22 -12.63 -5.91 10.42
CA PHE A 22 -13.15 -4.67 11.00
C PHE A 22 -14.59 -4.73 11.51
N GLY A 23 -15.29 -5.86 11.38
CA GLY A 23 -16.71 -5.97 11.69
C GLY A 23 -17.05 -5.58 13.12
N SER A 24 -16.27 -6.06 14.10
CA SER A 24 -16.43 -5.68 15.51
C SER A 24 -16.15 -4.20 15.73
N LEU A 25 -15.05 -3.67 15.19
CA LEU A 25 -14.69 -2.25 15.26
C LEU A 25 -15.82 -1.37 14.68
N ILE A 26 -16.34 -1.73 13.52
CA ILE A 26 -17.45 -1.04 12.85
C ILE A 26 -18.70 -1.06 13.72
N GLN A 27 -19.06 -2.21 14.31
CA GLN A 27 -20.21 -2.31 15.20
C GLN A 27 -20.06 -1.44 16.44
N ASP A 28 -18.88 -1.48 17.07
CA ASP A 28 -18.57 -0.72 18.28
C ASP A 28 -18.60 0.79 18.03
N ILE A 29 -17.94 1.26 16.97
CA ILE A 29 -17.97 2.69 16.60
C ILE A 29 -19.38 3.10 16.21
N LYS A 30 -20.10 2.31 15.40
CA LYS A 30 -21.46 2.67 14.96
C LYS A 30 -22.45 2.79 16.11
N ALA A 31 -22.22 2.05 17.20
CA ALA A 31 -23.03 2.15 18.41
C ALA A 31 -22.82 3.46 19.18
N VAL A 32 -21.63 4.07 19.07
CA VAL A 32 -21.24 5.27 19.85
C VAL A 32 -21.21 6.54 18.99
N HIS A 33 -20.69 6.44 17.76
CA HIS A 33 -20.43 7.51 16.80
C HIS A 33 -21.03 7.19 15.42
N PRO A 34 -22.37 7.10 15.29
CA PRO A 34 -23.01 6.86 13.99
C PRO A 34 -22.70 7.97 12.96
N GLU A 35 -22.34 9.18 13.41
CA GLU A 35 -21.91 10.30 12.57
C GLU A 35 -20.56 10.09 11.87
N TYR A 36 -19.76 9.10 12.28
CA TYR A 36 -18.49 8.77 11.59
C TYR A 36 -18.71 7.95 10.31
N PHE A 37 -19.97 7.66 9.98
CA PHE A 37 -20.36 6.89 8.83
C PHE A 37 -21.07 7.75 7.80
N GLU A 38 -20.60 7.72 6.57
CA GLU A 38 -21.21 8.41 5.44
C GLU A 38 -21.21 7.49 4.22
N ASN A 39 -22.35 7.41 3.53
CA ASN A 39 -22.53 6.62 2.31
C ASN A 39 -22.07 5.15 2.41
N GLY A 40 -22.18 4.56 3.60
CA GLY A 40 -21.78 3.17 3.84
C GLY A 40 -20.30 2.97 4.16
N PHE A 41 -19.56 4.03 4.50
CA PHE A 41 -18.14 3.98 4.88
C PHE A 41 -17.89 4.66 6.21
N LEU A 42 -16.99 4.09 7.00
CA LEU A 42 -16.35 4.74 8.14
C LEU A 42 -15.26 5.67 7.60
N TYR A 43 -15.48 6.98 7.66
CA TYR A 43 -14.63 7.97 6.98
C TYR A 43 -13.80 8.85 7.93
N THR A 44 -14.05 8.75 9.23
CA THR A 44 -13.28 9.48 10.24
C THR A 44 -13.14 8.66 11.51
N LEU A 45 -12.03 8.87 12.19
CA LEU A 45 -11.67 8.31 13.49
C LEU A 45 -10.85 9.35 14.25
N GLU A 46 -10.70 9.19 15.55
CA GLU A 46 -9.95 10.12 16.39
C GLU A 46 -8.89 9.39 17.21
N GLY A 47 -7.92 10.15 17.73
CA GLY A 47 -6.86 9.60 18.57
C GLY A 47 -6.04 8.51 17.88
N ASP A 48 -5.74 7.43 18.61
CA ASP A 48 -4.91 6.33 18.12
C ASP A 48 -5.61 5.50 17.02
N ASP A 49 -6.95 5.54 16.98
CA ASP A 49 -7.76 4.77 16.04
C ASP A 49 -7.71 5.34 14.61
N ILE A 50 -7.26 6.58 14.42
CA ILE A 50 -7.11 7.21 13.09
C ILE A 50 -6.29 6.36 12.13
N SER A 51 -5.35 5.59 12.67
CA SER A 51 -4.50 4.67 11.94
C SER A 51 -5.29 3.64 11.14
N HIS A 52 -6.47 3.21 11.60
CA HIS A 52 -7.27 2.20 10.89
C HIS A 52 -7.66 2.64 9.47
N LEU A 53 -7.75 3.95 9.22
CA LEU A 53 -8.04 4.47 7.89
C LEU A 53 -6.82 4.48 6.95
N TYR A 54 -5.60 4.39 7.48
CA TYR A 54 -4.37 4.61 6.70
C TYR A 54 -4.17 3.56 5.60
N TYR A 55 -4.52 2.31 5.88
CA TYR A 55 -4.30 1.24 4.93
C TYR A 55 -5.12 1.43 3.65
N ASP A 56 -6.45 1.48 3.77
CA ASP A 56 -7.33 1.62 2.61
C ASP A 56 -7.16 2.99 1.94
N HIS A 57 -6.93 4.04 2.73
CA HIS A 57 -6.62 5.37 2.21
C HIS A 57 -5.36 5.36 1.34
N GLY A 58 -4.24 4.88 1.89
CA GLY A 58 -2.95 4.87 1.19
C GLY A 58 -2.98 4.00 -0.07
N ARG A 59 -3.67 2.85 -0.02
CA ARG A 59 -3.86 1.96 -1.17
C ARG A 59 -4.67 2.62 -2.28
N THR A 60 -5.74 3.32 -1.91
CA THR A 60 -6.60 4.04 -2.86
C THR A 60 -5.88 5.21 -3.50
N LEU A 61 -5.16 6.01 -2.70
CA LEU A 61 -4.32 7.11 -3.18
C LEU A 61 -3.28 6.61 -4.19
N THR A 62 -2.63 5.49 -3.88
CA THR A 62 -1.67 4.82 -4.77
C THR A 62 -2.34 4.41 -6.09
N ALA A 63 -3.51 3.78 -6.03
CA ALA A 63 -4.23 3.32 -7.21
C ALA A 63 -4.61 4.49 -8.14
N PHE A 64 -5.24 5.54 -7.63
CA PHE A 64 -5.59 6.72 -8.44
C PHE A 64 -4.36 7.39 -9.05
N SER A 65 -3.30 7.55 -8.25
CA SER A 65 -2.06 8.18 -8.72
C SER A 65 -1.39 7.37 -9.82
N LYS A 66 -1.38 6.04 -9.73
CA LYS A 66 -0.85 5.16 -10.79
C LYS A 66 -1.70 5.25 -12.07
N VAL A 67 -3.03 5.21 -11.96
CA VAL A 67 -3.91 5.40 -13.13
C VAL A 67 -3.64 6.75 -13.79
N TYR A 68 -3.47 7.82 -13.01
CA TYR A 68 -3.13 9.12 -13.57
C TYR A 68 -1.79 9.09 -14.30
N LEU A 69 -0.74 8.49 -13.71
CA LEU A 69 0.58 8.42 -14.36
C LEU A 69 0.53 7.66 -15.70
N ASP A 70 -0.35 6.68 -15.82
CA ASP A 70 -0.48 5.85 -17.03
C ASP A 70 -1.40 6.48 -18.09
N THR A 71 -2.48 7.15 -17.66
CA THR A 71 -3.54 7.64 -18.56
C THR A 71 -3.54 9.15 -18.78
N HIS A 72 -2.91 9.90 -17.87
CA HIS A 72 -2.98 11.35 -17.77
C HIS A 72 -4.42 11.90 -17.72
N ASP A 73 -5.35 11.17 -17.09
CA ASP A 73 -6.71 11.65 -16.87
C ASP A 73 -6.75 12.74 -15.78
N GLU A 74 -6.76 14.00 -16.22
CA GLU A 74 -6.88 15.21 -15.39
C GLU A 74 -8.08 15.17 -14.43
N GLY A 75 -9.12 14.39 -14.74
CA GLY A 75 -10.26 14.19 -13.85
C GLY A 75 -9.90 13.55 -12.50
N LEU A 76 -8.74 12.89 -12.41
CA LEU A 76 -8.23 12.24 -11.20
C LEU A 76 -7.47 13.17 -10.26
N LEU A 77 -6.90 14.28 -10.77
CA LEU A 77 -6.07 15.18 -9.96
C LEU A 77 -6.77 15.67 -8.69
N PRO A 78 -8.02 16.17 -8.73
CA PRO A 78 -8.66 16.66 -7.52
C PRO A 78 -8.82 15.58 -6.43
N PHE A 79 -8.97 14.31 -6.82
CA PHE A 79 -9.07 13.20 -5.88
C PHE A 79 -7.71 12.88 -5.25
N ILE A 80 -6.65 12.86 -6.05
CA ILE A 80 -5.28 12.63 -5.60
C ILE A 80 -4.86 13.73 -4.62
N GLU A 81 -5.10 15.00 -4.97
CA GLU A 81 -4.76 16.14 -4.11
C GLU A 81 -5.55 16.12 -2.80
N ARG A 82 -6.87 15.91 -2.83
CA ARG A 82 -7.67 15.83 -1.60
C ARG A 82 -7.22 14.67 -0.71
N GLY A 83 -6.96 13.51 -1.29
CA GLY A 83 -6.41 12.34 -0.60
C GLY A 83 -5.10 12.64 0.11
N ALA A 84 -4.11 13.12 -0.65
CA ALA A 84 -2.80 13.45 -0.10
C ALA A 84 -2.87 14.58 0.96
N ASN A 85 -3.69 15.61 0.74
CA ASN A 85 -3.89 16.69 1.70
C ASN A 85 -4.47 16.20 3.03
N TRP A 86 -5.35 15.20 3.03
CA TRP A 86 -5.93 14.66 4.25
C TRP A 86 -4.88 14.03 5.19
N ILE A 87 -3.78 13.49 4.64
CA ILE A 87 -2.72 12.85 5.42
C ILE A 87 -1.76 13.85 6.07
N LEU A 88 -1.60 15.06 5.51
CA LEU A 88 -0.52 15.98 5.87
C LEU A 88 -0.46 16.30 7.37
N ASP A 89 -1.62 16.49 8.00
CA ASP A 89 -1.78 16.79 9.43
C ASP A 89 -1.89 15.55 10.34
N LYS A 90 -1.92 14.34 9.78
CA LYS A 90 -2.11 13.10 10.56
C LYS A 90 -0.80 12.57 11.13
N PRO A 91 -0.74 12.03 12.36
CA PRO A 91 0.52 11.60 12.96
C PRO A 91 1.08 10.34 12.28
N ALA A 92 2.39 10.12 12.37
CA ALA A 92 2.94 8.79 12.19
C ALA A 92 2.48 7.90 13.37
N VAL A 93 2.10 6.65 13.09
CA VAL A 93 1.51 5.75 14.10
C VAL A 93 2.40 4.53 14.34
N HIS A 94 2.15 3.76 15.39
CA HIS A 94 2.96 2.57 15.67
C HIS A 94 2.81 1.46 14.62
N ASN A 95 1.69 1.43 13.89
CA ASN A 95 1.43 0.37 12.93
C ASN A 95 2.21 0.54 11.61
N VAL A 96 3.38 -0.11 11.50
CA VAL A 96 4.34 0.08 10.39
C VAL A 96 3.70 -0.13 9.02
N ASN A 97 3.00 -1.25 8.80
CA ASN A 97 2.43 -1.58 7.48
C ASN A 97 1.36 -0.56 7.02
N TYR A 98 0.62 0.06 7.94
CA TYR A 98 -0.37 1.09 7.66
C TYR A 98 0.29 2.41 7.31
N ASN A 99 1.34 2.82 8.03
CA ASN A 99 2.15 3.97 7.62
C ASN A 99 2.77 3.72 6.24
N SER A 100 3.26 2.52 5.96
CA SER A 100 3.84 2.19 4.66
C SER A 100 2.85 2.32 3.51
N ALA A 101 1.58 1.96 3.69
CA ALA A 101 0.54 2.19 2.68
C ALA A 101 0.34 3.69 2.38
N VAL A 102 0.37 4.54 3.41
CA VAL A 102 0.28 5.99 3.26
C VAL A 102 1.53 6.58 2.61
N ILE A 103 2.72 6.16 3.04
CA ILE A 103 4.01 6.56 2.45
C ILE A 103 4.02 6.24 0.95
N GLU A 104 3.53 5.06 0.58
CA GLU A 104 3.39 4.66 -0.81
C GLU A 104 2.48 5.61 -1.59
N GLY A 105 1.27 5.86 -1.06
CA GLY A 105 0.29 6.76 -1.67
C GLY A 105 0.83 8.18 -1.85
N LEU A 106 1.45 8.76 -0.80
CA LEU A 106 2.07 10.08 -0.85
C LEU A 106 3.22 10.16 -1.86
N SER A 107 4.02 9.09 -1.97
CA SER A 107 5.14 9.03 -2.92
C SER A 107 4.65 9.07 -4.36
N PHE A 108 3.57 8.35 -4.67
CA PHE A 108 2.93 8.44 -5.98
C PHE A 108 2.21 9.78 -6.20
N ALA A 109 1.52 10.31 -5.19
CA ALA A 109 0.87 11.62 -5.28
C ALA A 109 1.89 12.74 -5.55
N TYR A 110 3.08 12.70 -4.93
CA TYR A 110 4.18 13.60 -5.24
C TYR A 110 4.64 13.46 -6.70
N ARG A 111 4.80 12.23 -7.20
CA ARG A 111 5.21 12.02 -8.61
C ARG A 111 4.21 12.63 -9.59
N VAL A 112 2.92 12.59 -9.26
CA VAL A 112 1.84 13.19 -10.04
C VAL A 112 1.85 14.71 -9.96
N THR A 113 1.86 15.26 -8.75
CA THR A 113 1.57 16.68 -8.49
C THR A 113 2.81 17.56 -8.34
N GLN A 114 3.97 16.97 -8.04
CA GLN A 114 5.20 17.64 -7.63
C GLN A 114 5.06 18.50 -6.36
N THR A 115 4.01 18.29 -5.56
CA THR A 115 3.79 19.00 -4.30
C THR A 115 4.75 18.51 -3.22
N LYS A 116 5.73 19.36 -2.88
CA LYS A 116 6.84 19.02 -1.96
C LYS A 116 6.36 18.48 -0.59
N ASP A 117 5.28 19.03 -0.05
CA ASP A 117 4.75 18.63 1.27
C ASP A 117 4.38 17.15 1.31
N TYR A 118 3.95 16.55 0.19
CA TYR A 118 3.65 15.12 0.11
C TYR A 118 4.92 14.27 0.25
N LEU A 119 6.01 14.69 -0.41
CA LEU A 119 7.30 14.01 -0.30
C LEU A 119 7.89 14.17 1.10
N ASP A 120 7.87 15.39 1.66
CA ASP A 120 8.37 15.66 3.00
C ASP A 120 7.61 14.84 4.05
N LYS A 121 6.28 14.74 3.90
CA LYS A 121 5.45 13.91 4.77
C LYS A 121 5.83 12.42 4.67
N ALA A 122 6.02 11.90 3.46
CA ALA A 122 6.41 10.51 3.25
C ALA A 122 7.79 10.22 3.87
N VAL A 123 8.76 11.14 3.74
CA VAL A 123 10.08 11.04 4.38
C VAL A 123 9.95 11.01 5.89
N ASN A 124 9.24 11.98 6.47
CA ASN A 124 9.09 12.09 7.93
C ASN A 124 8.39 10.86 8.51
N MET A 125 7.29 10.38 7.90
CA MET A 125 6.62 9.15 8.35
C MET A 125 7.52 7.92 8.22
N THR A 126 8.35 7.86 7.18
CA THR A 126 9.31 6.76 7.02
C THR A 126 10.33 6.77 8.15
N GLN A 127 10.87 7.93 8.51
CA GLN A 127 11.82 8.07 9.61
C GLN A 127 11.17 7.71 10.96
N GLU A 128 10.00 8.28 11.24
CA GLU A 128 9.34 8.20 12.54
C GLU A 128 8.70 6.84 12.83
N ALA A 129 8.07 6.20 11.84
CA ALA A 129 7.29 4.98 12.06
C ALA A 129 7.92 3.72 11.47
N VAL A 130 8.65 3.81 10.36
CA VAL A 130 9.18 2.61 9.67
C VAL A 130 10.60 2.32 10.12
N ILE A 131 11.51 3.27 9.94
CA ILE A 131 12.93 3.10 10.24
C ILE A 131 13.16 2.93 11.74
N SER A 132 12.47 3.71 12.58
CA SER A 132 12.57 3.62 14.05
C SER A 132 12.21 2.24 14.61
N GLN A 133 11.47 1.43 13.84
CA GLN A 133 11.03 0.08 14.21
C GLN A 133 11.75 -1.02 13.43
N SER A 134 12.70 -0.65 12.56
CA SER A 134 13.49 -1.61 11.78
C SER A 134 14.63 -2.18 12.62
N ASN A 135 14.87 -3.48 12.47
CA ASN A 135 16.00 -4.18 13.07
C ASN A 135 17.18 -4.22 12.08
N ASP A 136 18.39 -4.47 12.58
CA ASP A 136 19.61 -4.55 11.76
C ASP A 136 19.55 -5.62 10.66
N ASN A 137 18.74 -6.67 10.85
CA ASN A 137 18.52 -7.72 9.86
C ASN A 137 17.41 -7.39 8.83
N GLY A 138 16.87 -6.18 8.84
CA GLY A 138 15.81 -5.74 7.93
C GLY A 138 14.39 -6.11 8.34
N SER A 139 14.22 -6.90 9.39
CA SER A 139 12.90 -7.21 9.97
C SER A 139 12.32 -6.03 10.77
N PHE A 140 11.08 -6.15 11.23
CA PHE A 140 10.40 -5.14 12.05
C PHE A 140 10.02 -5.67 13.44
N GLY A 141 9.88 -4.76 14.41
CA GLY A 141 9.78 -5.10 15.84
C GLY A 141 8.63 -6.03 16.26
N ASN A 142 7.52 -6.11 15.52
CA ASN A 142 6.42 -7.03 15.83
C ASN A 142 6.38 -8.25 14.89
N ALA A 143 5.94 -9.40 15.40
CA ALA A 143 5.86 -10.63 14.61
C ALA A 143 4.93 -10.50 13.39
N HIS A 144 3.89 -9.67 13.51
CA HIS A 144 2.95 -9.41 12.43
C HIS A 144 3.63 -8.81 11.19
N ASN A 145 4.44 -7.74 11.35
CA ASN A 145 5.14 -7.12 10.23
C ASN A 145 6.33 -7.94 9.71
N GLN A 146 6.70 -9.03 10.40
CA GLN A 146 7.70 -9.99 9.92
C GLN A 146 7.10 -11.04 8.98
N GLU A 147 5.78 -11.23 9.00
CA GLU A 147 5.13 -12.15 8.08
C GLU A 147 5.26 -11.59 6.65
N ALA A 148 5.63 -12.45 5.69
CA ALA A 148 6.04 -12.04 4.34
C ALA A 148 5.08 -11.05 3.64
N TRP A 149 3.77 -11.27 3.72
CA TRP A 149 2.74 -10.37 3.19
C TRP A 149 2.75 -8.95 3.76
N TYR A 150 2.83 -8.79 5.08
CA TYR A 150 2.89 -7.47 5.71
C TYR A 150 4.24 -6.82 5.48
N HIS A 151 5.30 -7.62 5.53
CA HIS A 151 6.65 -7.16 5.18
C HIS A 151 6.71 -6.63 3.75
N GLY A 152 6.05 -7.33 2.81
CA GLY A 152 5.86 -6.88 1.44
C GLY A 152 5.23 -5.49 1.35
N PHE A 153 4.16 -5.21 2.10
CA PHE A 153 3.57 -3.86 2.11
C PHE A 153 4.57 -2.77 2.54
N ILE A 154 5.44 -3.10 3.51
CA ILE A 154 6.45 -2.17 4.01
C ILE A 154 7.49 -1.90 2.92
N VAL A 155 7.99 -2.96 2.28
CA VAL A 155 8.93 -2.85 1.17
C VAL A 155 8.33 -2.05 0.01
N SER A 156 7.08 -2.29 -0.39
CA SER A 156 6.39 -1.47 -1.42
C SER A 156 6.43 0.03 -1.09
N GLY A 157 6.14 0.41 0.15
CA GLY A 157 6.18 1.82 0.57
C GLY A 157 7.59 2.42 0.47
N LEU A 158 8.60 1.69 0.91
CA LEU A 158 10.01 2.12 0.81
C LEU A 158 10.49 2.23 -0.65
N VAL A 159 10.10 1.28 -1.50
CA VAL A 159 10.38 1.29 -2.94
C VAL A 159 9.74 2.52 -3.60
N ALA A 160 8.46 2.78 -3.34
CA ALA A 160 7.76 3.93 -3.89
C ALA A 160 8.40 5.25 -3.48
N LEU A 161 8.80 5.39 -2.20
CA LEU A 161 9.53 6.57 -1.74
C LEU A 161 10.88 6.70 -2.44
N LYS A 162 11.62 5.60 -2.61
CA LYS A 162 12.90 5.61 -3.33
C LYS A 162 12.76 6.09 -4.77
N GLN A 163 11.69 5.69 -5.46
CA GLN A 163 11.38 6.17 -6.81
C GLN A 163 10.98 7.64 -6.86
N ALA A 164 10.38 8.16 -5.79
CA ALA A 164 9.93 9.54 -5.70
C ALA A 164 11.07 10.53 -5.35
N LEU A 165 12.07 10.09 -4.59
CA LEU A 165 13.17 10.95 -4.16
C LEU A 165 14.06 11.41 -5.32
N PRO A 166 14.39 12.72 -5.41
CA PRO A 166 15.47 13.18 -6.27
C PRO A 166 16.78 12.45 -5.93
N ALA A 167 17.62 12.17 -6.93
CA ALA A 167 18.89 11.45 -6.72
C ALA A 167 19.82 12.13 -5.70
N SER A 168 19.78 13.46 -5.62
CA SER A 168 20.57 14.27 -4.67
C SER A 168 19.92 14.45 -3.30
N HIS A 169 18.77 13.84 -3.03
CA HIS A 169 18.07 14.02 -1.76
C HIS A 169 18.88 13.41 -0.60
N GLU A 170 19.04 14.15 0.49
CA GLU A 170 19.89 13.76 1.63
C GLU A 170 19.43 12.49 2.35
N PHE A 171 18.14 12.18 2.25
CA PHE A 171 17.55 10.96 2.82
C PHE A 171 17.91 9.67 2.07
N ASN A 172 18.44 9.76 0.83
CA ASN A 172 18.72 8.57 0.00
C ASN A 172 19.63 7.54 0.68
N PRO A 173 20.79 7.89 1.28
CA PRO A 173 21.67 6.90 1.89
C PRO A 173 21.01 6.15 3.05
N VAL A 174 20.18 6.85 3.83
CA VAL A 174 19.43 6.25 4.94
C VAL A 174 18.37 5.30 4.39
N LEU A 175 17.57 5.75 3.41
CA LEU A 175 16.55 4.91 2.81
C LEU A 175 17.14 3.67 2.13
N GLU A 176 18.24 3.80 1.40
CA GLU A 176 18.90 2.70 0.70
C GLU A 176 19.39 1.61 1.65
N PHE A 177 19.97 1.99 2.79
CA PHE A 177 20.39 1.03 3.81
C PHE A 177 19.21 0.20 4.33
N HIS A 178 18.13 0.86 4.77
CA HIS A 178 16.96 0.17 5.32
C HIS A 178 16.18 -0.62 4.27
N LEU A 179 16.03 -0.08 3.05
CA LEU A 179 15.39 -0.76 1.94
C LEU A 179 16.17 -2.02 1.55
N SER A 180 17.51 -1.96 1.47
CA SER A 180 18.33 -3.12 1.16
C SER A 180 18.14 -4.24 2.18
N ASN A 181 18.19 -3.92 3.48
CA ASN A 181 18.00 -4.91 4.53
C ASN A 181 16.58 -5.49 4.50
N ALA A 182 15.57 -4.64 4.30
CA ALA A 182 14.18 -5.08 4.23
C ALA A 182 13.94 -6.01 3.02
N ILE A 183 14.57 -5.75 1.86
CA ILE A 183 14.51 -6.65 0.71
C ILE A 183 15.17 -7.99 1.04
N THR A 184 16.38 -8.00 1.60
CA THR A 184 17.06 -9.24 1.99
C THR A 184 16.21 -10.08 2.95
N TYR A 185 15.58 -9.44 3.95
CA TYR A 185 14.67 -10.15 4.85
C TYR A 185 13.46 -10.74 4.11
N LEU A 186 12.90 -10.00 3.14
CA LEU A 186 11.79 -10.50 2.33
C LEU A 186 12.20 -11.73 1.52
N GLU A 187 13.39 -11.73 0.89
CA GLU A 187 13.96 -12.88 0.17
C GLU A 187 14.05 -14.10 1.10
N GLU A 188 14.69 -13.94 2.26
CA GLU A 188 14.88 -15.00 3.25
C GLU A 188 13.55 -15.55 3.80
N SER A 189 12.53 -14.70 3.93
CA SER A 189 11.20 -15.08 4.41
C SER A 189 10.35 -15.81 3.36
N THR A 190 10.61 -15.56 2.07
CA THR A 190 9.85 -16.13 0.95
C THR A 190 10.46 -17.41 0.40
N ASP A 191 11.78 -17.58 0.51
CA ASP A 191 12.51 -18.79 0.10
C ASP A 191 12.21 -20.04 0.95
N GLN A 192 11.56 -19.90 2.11
CA GLN A 192 11.28 -21.01 3.03
C GLN A 192 10.16 -21.96 2.59
N GLY A 193 9.82 -22.00 1.29
CA GLY A 193 8.77 -22.89 0.76
C GLY A 193 7.39 -22.59 1.34
N SER A 194 7.20 -21.38 1.87
CA SER A 194 5.92 -20.96 2.41
C SER A 194 4.92 -20.85 1.27
N PRO A 195 3.78 -21.58 1.30
CA PRO A 195 2.72 -21.40 0.31
C PRO A 195 2.22 -19.94 0.25
N TYR A 196 2.55 -19.13 1.27
CA TYR A 196 2.23 -17.71 1.35
C TYR A 196 3.20 -16.77 0.62
N ALA A 197 4.33 -17.25 0.09
CA ALA A 197 5.24 -16.41 -0.71
C ALA A 197 4.55 -15.83 -1.96
N PHE A 198 3.54 -16.53 -2.49
CA PHE A 198 2.77 -16.15 -3.68
C PHE A 198 1.25 -16.21 -3.50
N GLN A 199 0.77 -16.53 -2.30
CA GLN A 199 -0.67 -16.51 -2.05
C GLN A 199 -1.18 -15.10 -1.76
N TRP A 200 -2.49 -15.01 -1.93
CA TRP A 200 -3.35 -13.84 -1.91
C TRP A 200 -2.96 -12.73 -0.90
N PRO A 201 -3.09 -11.45 -1.26
CA PRO A 201 -3.50 -10.93 -2.58
C PRO A 201 -2.34 -10.76 -3.58
N GLY A 202 -1.27 -11.56 -3.49
CA GLY A 202 -0.14 -11.44 -4.43
C GLY A 202 0.75 -10.21 -4.17
N ILE A 203 0.70 -9.67 -2.96
CA ILE A 203 1.47 -8.48 -2.53
C ILE A 203 2.94 -8.69 -2.77
N ASN A 204 3.48 -9.84 -2.39
CA ASN A 204 4.90 -10.13 -2.58
C ASN A 204 5.26 -10.09 -4.05
N ALA A 205 4.42 -10.64 -4.92
CA ALA A 205 4.65 -10.61 -6.35
C ALA A 205 4.56 -9.18 -6.94
N ARG A 206 3.66 -8.35 -6.43
CA ARG A 206 3.61 -6.90 -6.72
C ARG A 206 4.89 -6.19 -6.26
N VAL A 207 5.31 -6.41 -5.02
CA VAL A 207 6.53 -5.85 -4.44
C VAL A 207 7.74 -6.23 -5.28
N TRP A 208 7.81 -7.50 -5.70
CA TRP A 208 8.87 -7.96 -6.56
C TRP A 208 8.88 -7.28 -7.93
N SER A 209 7.73 -7.06 -8.55
CA SER A 209 7.64 -6.26 -9.78
C SER A 209 8.08 -4.80 -9.56
N GLU A 210 7.76 -4.22 -8.40
CA GLU A 210 8.21 -2.88 -8.03
C GLU A 210 9.73 -2.82 -7.79
N ILE A 211 10.32 -3.86 -7.20
CA ILE A 211 11.78 -4.03 -7.04
C ILE A 211 12.46 -4.22 -8.39
N GLU A 212 11.88 -5.01 -9.30
CA GLU A 212 12.43 -5.19 -10.65
C GLU A 212 12.47 -3.85 -11.41
N ASN A 213 11.43 -3.03 -11.27
CA ASN A 213 11.44 -1.67 -11.80
C ASN A 213 12.53 -0.79 -11.16
N LEU A 214 12.92 -1.03 -9.90
CA LEU A 214 14.11 -0.41 -9.31
C LEU A 214 15.42 -0.94 -9.90
N SER A 215 15.49 -2.21 -10.32
CA SER A 215 16.69 -2.79 -10.95
C SER A 215 17.00 -2.14 -12.31
N ALA A 216 15.99 -1.61 -13.00
CA ALA A 216 16.22 -0.79 -14.19
C ALA A 216 16.98 0.53 -13.88
N ILE A 217 16.99 0.96 -12.62
CA ILE A 217 17.69 2.17 -12.14
C ILE A 217 18.87 1.86 -11.17
N GLY A 218 19.22 0.58 -10.94
CA GLY A 218 20.26 0.16 -9.98
C GLY A 218 20.59 -1.35 -10.01
N LYS A 219 21.48 -1.84 -9.15
CA LYS A 219 21.82 -3.28 -9.07
C LYS A 219 20.93 -4.00 -8.05
N TRP A 220 19.78 -4.51 -8.48
CA TRP A 220 18.87 -5.32 -7.66
C TRP A 220 18.58 -6.67 -8.35
N PRO A 221 18.28 -7.74 -7.60
CA PRO A 221 18.03 -9.06 -8.18
C PRO A 221 16.75 -9.04 -9.04
N ALA A 222 16.85 -9.60 -10.25
CA ALA A 222 15.70 -9.81 -11.13
C ALA A 222 14.87 -11.00 -10.64
N LEU A 223 13.56 -10.94 -10.89
CA LEU A 223 12.65 -12.06 -10.62
C LEU A 223 13.04 -13.29 -11.44
N ASN A 224 12.94 -14.48 -10.85
CA ASN A 224 13.07 -15.73 -11.59
C ASN A 224 11.73 -16.14 -12.24
N SER A 225 11.78 -17.05 -13.21
CA SER A 225 10.59 -17.48 -13.97
C SER A 225 9.47 -18.05 -13.09
N ASN A 226 9.82 -18.75 -12.00
CA ASN A 226 8.83 -19.34 -11.10
C ASN A 226 8.07 -18.25 -10.31
N GLN A 227 8.77 -17.18 -9.92
CA GLN A 227 8.15 -16.01 -9.29
C GLN A 227 7.17 -15.31 -10.24
N MET A 228 7.53 -15.19 -11.51
CA MET A 228 6.68 -14.59 -12.55
C MET A 228 5.44 -15.44 -12.87
N ASP A 229 5.58 -16.77 -12.94
CA ASP A 229 4.45 -17.67 -13.19
C ASP A 229 3.47 -17.69 -12.01
N ALA A 230 4.00 -17.65 -10.78
CA ALA A 230 3.17 -17.57 -9.58
C ALA A 230 2.43 -16.22 -9.49
N TYR A 231 3.08 -15.13 -9.90
CA TYR A 231 2.44 -13.82 -10.05
C TYR A 231 1.28 -13.85 -11.05
N ALA A 232 1.51 -14.34 -12.27
CA ALA A 232 0.51 -14.41 -13.31
C ALA A 232 -0.70 -15.28 -12.91
N ASN A 233 -0.46 -16.40 -12.23
CA ASN A 233 -1.53 -17.28 -11.75
C ASN A 233 -2.35 -16.65 -10.62
N CYS A 234 -1.71 -15.99 -9.64
CA CYS A 234 -2.42 -15.28 -8.57
C CYS A 234 -3.32 -14.17 -9.14
N LEU A 235 -2.84 -13.47 -10.17
CA LEU A 235 -3.60 -12.45 -10.88
C LEU A 235 -4.81 -13.03 -11.59
N TYR A 236 -4.61 -14.08 -12.38
CA TYR A 236 -5.69 -14.75 -13.10
C TYR A 236 -6.81 -15.18 -12.14
N GLN A 237 -6.47 -15.84 -11.03
CA GLN A 237 -7.45 -16.29 -10.04
C GLN A 237 -8.23 -15.13 -9.40
N THR A 238 -7.54 -14.03 -9.12
CA THR A 238 -8.13 -12.82 -8.54
C THR A 238 -9.13 -12.16 -9.48
N VAL A 239 -8.82 -12.10 -10.78
CA VAL A 239 -9.66 -11.48 -11.81
C VAL A 239 -10.88 -12.31 -12.15
N HIS A 240 -10.69 -13.63 -12.27
CA HIS A 240 -11.74 -14.53 -12.70
C HIS A 240 -12.65 -15.02 -11.56
N GLY A 241 -12.44 -14.51 -10.34
CA GLY A 241 -13.23 -14.91 -9.18
C GLY A 241 -13.06 -16.38 -8.82
N GLU A 242 -11.98 -17.00 -9.28
CA GLU A 242 -11.62 -18.39 -8.95
C GLU A 242 -10.92 -18.49 -7.59
N VAL A 243 -10.85 -17.37 -6.85
CA VAL A 243 -10.33 -17.30 -5.50
C VAL A 243 -11.13 -18.24 -4.59
N ASN A 244 -10.41 -18.92 -3.69
CA ASN A 244 -10.96 -19.82 -2.69
C ASN A 244 -12.30 -19.27 -2.11
N PRO A 245 -13.42 -20.03 -2.17
CA PRO A 245 -14.73 -19.56 -1.73
C PRO A 245 -14.79 -19.17 -0.24
N ASN A 246 -13.79 -19.57 0.56
CA ASN A 246 -13.64 -19.13 1.95
C ASN A 246 -13.08 -17.70 2.10
N LEU A 247 -12.74 -17.03 0.99
CA LEU A 247 -12.18 -15.66 0.93
C LEU A 247 -13.15 -14.66 0.25
N GLU A 248 -14.40 -15.05 -0.01
CA GLU A 248 -15.42 -14.17 -0.58
C GLU A 248 -16.02 -13.20 0.44
N THR A 249 -15.27 -12.17 0.84
CA THR A 249 -15.89 -11.00 1.50
C THR A 249 -15.69 -9.75 0.65
N GLY A 250 -16.57 -8.75 0.79
CA GLY A 250 -16.47 -7.47 0.07
C GLY A 250 -15.10 -6.80 0.24
N PHE A 251 -14.47 -7.01 1.39
CA PHE A 251 -13.11 -6.59 1.71
C PHE A 251 -12.03 -7.19 0.78
N HIS A 252 -12.12 -8.50 0.50
CA HIS A 252 -11.15 -9.17 -0.36
C HIS A 252 -11.26 -8.66 -1.80
N ARG A 253 -12.49 -8.35 -2.25
CA ARG A 253 -12.73 -7.74 -3.57
C ARG A 253 -12.21 -6.31 -3.67
N GLN A 254 -12.34 -5.51 -2.60
CA GLN A 254 -11.80 -4.14 -2.55
C GLN A 254 -10.26 -4.13 -2.62
N LYS A 255 -9.58 -4.95 -1.81
CA LYS A 255 -8.11 -5.12 -1.87
C LYS A 255 -7.65 -5.63 -3.24
N ALA A 256 -8.37 -6.60 -3.82
CA ALA A 256 -8.12 -7.08 -5.16
C ALA A 256 -8.30 -5.99 -6.23
N LEU A 257 -9.31 -5.13 -6.10
CA LEU A 257 -9.56 -4.03 -7.04
C LEU A 257 -8.43 -2.99 -7.00
N TYR A 258 -7.93 -2.64 -5.80
CA TYR A 258 -6.76 -1.77 -5.66
C TYR A 258 -5.54 -2.34 -6.38
N HIS A 259 -5.31 -3.64 -6.27
CA HIS A 259 -4.21 -4.30 -6.96
C HIS A 259 -4.48 -4.49 -8.46
N PHE A 260 -5.72 -4.71 -8.88
CA PHE A 260 -6.08 -4.93 -10.29
C PHE A 260 -5.93 -3.66 -11.14
N ILE A 261 -6.39 -2.52 -10.62
CA ILE A 261 -6.20 -1.21 -11.26
C ILE A 261 -4.71 -0.92 -11.49
N GLN A 262 -3.85 -1.39 -10.59
CA GLN A 262 -2.42 -1.19 -10.64
C GLN A 262 -1.67 -2.12 -11.60
N ILE A 263 -2.30 -3.21 -12.05
CA ILE A 263 -1.65 -4.32 -12.78
C ILE A 263 -2.16 -4.46 -14.22
N GLY A 264 -3.42 -4.09 -14.49
CA GLY A 264 -3.94 -4.00 -15.86
C GLY A 264 -3.06 -3.14 -16.77
N ASN A 265 -2.39 -2.12 -16.22
CA ASN A 265 -1.49 -1.24 -16.96
C ASN A 265 -0.08 -1.83 -17.16
N ALA A 266 0.40 -2.71 -16.28
CA ALA A 266 1.70 -3.37 -16.45
C ALA A 266 1.67 -4.41 -17.58
N LEU A 267 0.56 -5.15 -17.70
CA LEU A 267 0.36 -6.16 -18.75
C LEU A 267 0.03 -5.54 -20.13
N ALA A 268 -0.50 -4.32 -20.18
CA ALA A 268 -0.72 -3.61 -21.45
C ALA A 268 0.58 -3.13 -22.12
N ASN A 269 1.67 -3.00 -21.35
CA ASN A 269 2.95 -2.45 -21.81
C ASN A 269 4.02 -3.52 -22.11
N HIS A 270 3.72 -4.81 -21.91
CA HIS A 270 4.59 -5.94 -22.26
C HIS A 270 3.80 -6.96 -23.08
N PRO A 271 3.86 -6.90 -24.43
CA PRO A 271 3.23 -7.87 -25.32
C PRO A 271 3.89 -9.26 -25.29
#